data_AF-D3HNG8-F1
#
_entry.id   AF-D3HNG8-F1
#
_cell.length_a   1.000
_cell.length_b   1.000
_cell.length_c   1.000
_cell.angle_alpha   90.00
_cell.angle_beta   90.00
_cell.angle_gamma   90.00
#
_symmetry.space_group_name_H-M   'P 1'
#
loop_
_entity.id
_entity.type
_entity.pdbx_description
1 polymer ?
#
loop_
_entity_poly.entity_id
_entity_poly.type
_entity_poly.pdbx_seq_one_letter_code
_entity_poly.pdbx_strand_id
1 'polypeptide(L)'
;MKKTFDLLAKLNIDELNKLKDPQNSKELQDFIRQLNKDFKKYVAPGYFDPMKQADNWLAQVRNLALQGHKGINQASMVKIDKINELYGGMNEVAFITLDMYQTIDTVKHEVERDATLGVVRKAIRDADIKSIIKDYKEHLKGKLEQEGLKKTPEGDIVTLNNEKVFTPKQQKLINRYNAISGVNADFESKKELSEVEISTAKKALQTCLENKPEWSERPFLQKLTDVLSIGFKPLYRAFFSKESKMEEQLDKQLDESTKHGL
;
A
#
# COMPACT_ATOMS: atom_id res chain seq x y z
N MET A 1 9.36 -19.25 -18.10
CA MET A 1 8.17 -18.40 -18.32
C MET A 1 8.48 -17.08 -19.01
N LYS A 2 9.43 -16.25 -18.53
CA LYS A 2 9.72 -14.93 -19.13
C LYS A 2 9.85 -14.97 -20.67
N LYS A 3 10.70 -15.87 -21.17
CA LYS A 3 10.94 -16.03 -22.62
C LYS A 3 9.67 -16.43 -23.41
N THR A 4 8.78 -17.23 -22.84
CA THR A 4 7.49 -17.59 -23.45
C THR A 4 6.61 -16.35 -23.62
N PHE A 5 6.52 -15.51 -22.59
CA PHE A 5 5.77 -14.25 -22.68
C PHE A 5 6.44 -13.20 -23.57
N ASP A 6 7.77 -13.19 -23.66
CA ASP A 6 8.50 -12.34 -24.61
C ASP A 6 8.16 -12.71 -26.06
N LEU A 7 8.06 -14.01 -26.36
CA LEU A 7 7.65 -14.50 -27.67
C LEU A 7 6.18 -14.19 -27.95
N LEU A 8 5.29 -14.41 -26.99
CA LEU A 8 3.87 -14.05 -27.11
C LEU A 8 3.67 -12.54 -27.37
N ALA A 9 4.45 -11.70 -26.70
CA ALA A 9 4.39 -10.25 -26.90
C ALA A 9 4.79 -9.86 -28.33
N LYS A 10 5.73 -10.58 -28.94
CA LYS A 10 6.23 -10.33 -30.30
C LYS A 10 5.32 -10.84 -31.41
N LEU A 11 4.43 -11.81 -31.14
CA LEU A 11 3.48 -12.29 -32.14
C LEU A 11 2.58 -11.16 -32.62
N ASN A 12 2.42 -11.03 -33.93
CA ASN A 12 1.51 -10.07 -34.54
C ASN A 12 0.13 -10.71 -34.78
N ILE A 13 -0.91 -10.10 -34.23
CA ILE A 13 -2.28 -10.63 -34.35
C ILE A 13 -2.78 -10.63 -35.80
N ASP A 14 -2.40 -9.64 -36.61
CA ASP A 14 -2.83 -9.54 -38.00
C ASP A 14 -2.19 -10.62 -38.88
N GLU A 15 -0.97 -11.03 -38.54
CA GLU A 15 -0.30 -12.15 -39.19
C GLU A 15 -0.93 -13.47 -38.78
N LEU A 16 -1.21 -13.66 -37.47
CA LEU A 16 -1.93 -14.83 -36.97
C LEU A 16 -3.30 -15.00 -37.62
N ASN A 17 -4.03 -13.90 -37.85
CA ASN A 17 -5.34 -13.91 -38.51
C ASN A 17 -5.30 -14.34 -39.98
N LYS A 18 -4.15 -14.19 -40.66
CA LYS A 18 -3.97 -14.58 -42.06
C LYS A 18 -3.48 -16.01 -42.23
N LEU A 19 -3.02 -16.66 -41.15
CA LEU A 19 -2.55 -18.04 -41.20
C LEU A 19 -3.72 -19.01 -41.41
N LYS A 20 -3.57 -19.86 -42.43
CA LYS A 20 -4.46 -21.02 -42.65
C LYS A 20 -3.89 -22.31 -42.04
N ASP A 21 -2.56 -22.38 -41.92
CA ASP A 21 -1.85 -23.50 -41.33
C ASP A 21 -0.81 -22.93 -40.34
N PRO A 22 -0.87 -23.31 -39.04
CA PRO A 22 0.06 -22.81 -38.03
C PRO A 22 1.52 -23.19 -38.29
N GLN A 23 1.80 -24.23 -39.10
CA GLN A 23 3.16 -24.64 -39.44
C GLN A 23 3.92 -23.61 -40.30
N ASN A 24 3.19 -22.69 -40.95
CA ASN A 24 3.78 -21.70 -41.85
C ASN A 24 4.35 -20.47 -41.15
N SER A 25 4.19 -20.32 -39.83
CA SER A 25 4.78 -19.21 -39.07
C SER A 25 5.90 -19.70 -38.15
N LYS A 26 7.13 -19.25 -38.44
CA LYS A 26 8.31 -19.57 -37.62
C LYS A 26 8.19 -19.00 -36.21
N GLU A 27 7.68 -17.78 -36.08
CA GLU A 27 7.47 -17.08 -34.82
C GLU A 27 6.47 -17.83 -33.94
N LEU A 28 5.38 -18.32 -34.53
CA LEU A 28 4.40 -19.16 -33.85
C LEU A 28 5.03 -20.49 -33.42
N GLN A 29 5.77 -21.16 -34.29
CA GLN A 29 6.44 -22.42 -33.93
C GLN A 29 7.48 -22.23 -32.81
N ASP A 30 8.22 -21.12 -32.83
CA ASP A 30 9.18 -20.78 -31.78
C ASP A 30 8.49 -20.49 -30.44
N PHE A 31 7.35 -19.80 -30.47
CA PHE A 31 6.49 -19.62 -29.30
C PHE A 31 6.00 -20.96 -28.75
N ILE A 32 5.38 -21.81 -29.59
CA ILE A 32 4.85 -23.11 -29.17
C ILE A 32 5.94 -24.03 -28.61
N ARG A 33 7.11 -24.08 -29.26
CA ARG A 33 8.25 -24.88 -28.78
C ARG A 33 8.72 -24.41 -27.40
N GLN A 34 8.79 -23.09 -27.19
CA GLN A 34 9.20 -22.52 -25.91
C GLN A 34 8.12 -22.68 -24.83
N LEU A 35 6.85 -22.55 -25.20
CA LEU A 35 5.68 -22.78 -24.34
C LEU A 35 5.69 -24.22 -23.82
N ASN A 36 5.82 -25.21 -24.71
CA ASN A 36 5.89 -26.62 -24.32
C ASN A 36 7.08 -26.92 -23.41
N LYS A 37 8.25 -26.31 -23.69
CA LYS A 37 9.44 -26.46 -22.84
C LYS A 37 9.20 -25.90 -21.44
N ASP A 38 8.62 -24.72 -21.34
CA ASP A 38 8.32 -24.09 -20.06
C ASP A 38 7.22 -24.85 -19.33
N PHE A 39 6.14 -25.25 -20.01
CA PHE A 39 5.05 -26.05 -19.43
C PHE A 39 5.61 -27.34 -18.83
N LYS A 40 6.38 -28.13 -19.58
CA LYS A 40 7.05 -29.33 -19.04
C LYS A 40 7.95 -29.03 -17.85
N LYS A 41 8.67 -27.91 -17.85
CA LYS A 41 9.55 -27.53 -16.72
C LYS A 41 8.77 -27.22 -15.43
N TYR A 42 7.63 -26.52 -15.54
CA TYR A 42 6.89 -26.03 -14.38
C TYR A 42 5.74 -26.95 -13.96
N VAL A 43 5.32 -27.85 -14.85
CA VAL A 43 4.24 -28.84 -14.64
C VAL A 43 4.80 -30.26 -14.46
N ALA A 44 6.04 -30.58 -14.89
CA ALA A 44 6.64 -31.90 -14.69
C ALA A 44 8.02 -31.82 -14.00
N PRO A 45 8.07 -32.06 -12.68
CA PRO A 45 8.83 -33.24 -12.24
C PRO A 45 8.24 -33.97 -11.02
N GLY A 46 8.14 -35.30 -11.15
CA GLY A 46 8.33 -36.26 -10.05
C GLY A 46 7.10 -36.73 -9.27
N TYR A 47 6.06 -35.92 -9.11
CA TYR A 47 4.80 -36.32 -8.46
C TYR A 47 3.61 -35.69 -9.21
N PHE A 48 2.64 -36.50 -9.62
CA PHE A 48 1.41 -36.03 -10.25
C PHE A 48 0.48 -35.46 -9.18
N ASP A 49 0.71 -34.19 -8.84
CA ASP A 49 -0.21 -33.37 -8.05
C ASP A 49 -0.69 -32.21 -8.94
N PRO A 50 -1.87 -32.35 -9.59
CA PRO A 50 -2.40 -31.34 -10.49
C PRO A 50 -2.55 -29.96 -9.85
N MET A 51 -2.83 -29.88 -8.55
CA MET A 51 -2.97 -28.60 -7.84
C MET A 51 -1.62 -27.90 -7.69
N LYS A 52 -0.59 -28.60 -7.23
CA LYS A 52 0.78 -28.03 -7.14
C LYS A 52 1.34 -27.59 -8.49
N GLN A 53 0.97 -28.28 -9.57
CA GLN A 53 1.43 -27.94 -10.91
C GLN A 53 0.78 -26.65 -11.41
N ALA A 54 -0.54 -26.50 -11.21
CA ALA A 54 -1.25 -25.25 -11.48
C ALA A 54 -0.69 -24.09 -10.64
N ASP A 55 -0.39 -24.33 -9.35
CA ASP A 55 0.18 -23.33 -8.45
C ASP A 55 1.57 -22.86 -8.89
N ASN A 56 2.45 -23.78 -9.32
CA ASN A 56 3.78 -23.44 -9.81
C ASN A 56 3.71 -22.57 -11.07
N TRP A 57 2.83 -22.93 -12.01
CA TRP A 57 2.60 -22.16 -13.22
C TRP A 57 2.06 -20.76 -12.90
N LEU A 58 0.99 -20.69 -12.09
CA LEU A 58 0.37 -19.45 -11.63
C LEU A 58 1.37 -18.55 -10.91
N ALA A 59 2.21 -19.09 -10.02
CA ALA A 59 3.22 -18.34 -9.29
C ALA A 59 4.25 -17.68 -10.22
N GLN A 60 4.68 -18.36 -11.29
CA GLN A 60 5.60 -17.77 -12.26
C GLN A 60 4.97 -16.63 -13.05
N VAL A 61 3.70 -16.78 -13.46
CA VAL A 61 2.96 -15.72 -14.17
C VAL A 61 2.72 -14.53 -13.24
N ARG A 62 2.29 -14.77 -11.99
CA ARG A 62 2.10 -13.74 -10.96
C ARG A 62 3.38 -12.94 -10.74
N ASN A 63 4.53 -13.61 -10.58
CA ASN A 63 5.81 -12.92 -10.41
C ASN A 63 6.19 -12.04 -11.61
N LEU A 64 5.92 -12.49 -12.83
CA LEU A 64 6.16 -11.68 -14.03
C LEU A 64 5.20 -10.49 -14.12
N ALA A 65 3.94 -10.65 -13.71
CA ALA A 65 2.96 -9.57 -13.69
C ALA A 65 3.34 -8.49 -12.67
N LEU A 66 3.78 -8.89 -11.47
CA LEU A 66 4.32 -7.99 -10.45
C LEU A 66 5.56 -7.22 -10.93
N GLN A 67 6.32 -7.79 -11.87
CA GLN A 67 7.47 -7.14 -12.52
C GLN A 67 7.06 -6.28 -13.74
N GLY A 68 5.77 -6.14 -14.04
CA GLY A 68 5.27 -5.34 -15.17
C GLY A 68 5.54 -5.96 -16.55
N HIS A 69 5.56 -7.29 -16.65
CA HIS A 69 5.87 -7.95 -17.92
C HIS A 69 4.80 -7.66 -18.99
N LYS A 70 5.23 -7.07 -20.11
CA LYS A 70 4.32 -6.61 -21.20
C LYS A 70 3.51 -7.73 -21.85
N GLY A 71 3.93 -8.97 -21.74
CA GLY A 71 3.21 -10.13 -22.29
C GLY A 71 1.95 -10.55 -21.51
N ILE A 72 1.69 -10.01 -20.31
CA ILE A 72 0.53 -10.36 -19.48
C ILE A 72 -0.50 -9.23 -19.59
N ASN A 73 -1.31 -9.25 -20.64
CA ASN A 73 -2.31 -8.21 -20.92
C ASN A 73 -3.44 -8.74 -21.82
N GLN A 74 -4.46 -7.90 -22.06
CA GLN A 74 -5.61 -8.25 -22.90
C GLN A 74 -5.22 -8.62 -24.34
N ALA A 75 -4.28 -7.89 -24.95
CA ALA A 75 -3.85 -8.15 -26.33
C ALA A 75 -3.18 -9.52 -26.47
N SER A 76 -2.42 -9.95 -25.46
CA SER A 76 -1.85 -11.30 -25.42
C SER A 76 -2.92 -12.39 -25.32
N MET A 77 -4.01 -12.16 -24.58
CA MET A 77 -5.11 -13.12 -24.50
C MET A 77 -5.79 -13.32 -25.85
N VAL A 78 -6.02 -12.24 -26.61
CA VAL A 78 -6.57 -12.33 -27.98
C VAL A 78 -5.66 -13.16 -28.90
N LYS A 79 -4.33 -13.04 -28.74
CA LYS A 79 -3.38 -13.88 -29.50
C LYS A 79 -3.48 -15.34 -29.09
N ILE A 80 -3.62 -15.62 -27.79
CA ILE A 80 -3.78 -17.00 -27.27
C ILE A 80 -5.06 -17.63 -27.83
N ASP A 81 -6.18 -16.91 -27.83
CA ASP A 81 -7.44 -17.37 -28.43
C ASP A 81 -7.24 -17.73 -29.90
N LYS A 82 -6.55 -16.87 -30.65
CA LYS A 82 -6.29 -17.13 -32.06
C LYS A 82 -5.39 -18.34 -32.30
N ILE A 83 -4.40 -18.55 -31.45
CA ILE A 83 -3.54 -19.73 -31.49
C ILE A 83 -4.37 -20.99 -31.19
N ASN A 84 -5.24 -20.94 -30.19
CA ASN A 84 -6.13 -22.04 -29.84
C ASN A 84 -7.05 -22.43 -31.03
N GLU A 85 -7.64 -21.44 -31.71
CA GLU A 85 -8.41 -21.66 -32.95
C GLU A 85 -7.58 -22.35 -34.05
N LEU A 86 -6.35 -21.89 -34.29
CA LEU A 86 -5.48 -22.44 -35.34
C LEU A 86 -5.09 -23.90 -35.10
N TYR A 87 -5.00 -24.32 -33.84
CA TYR A 87 -4.63 -25.68 -33.46
C TYR A 87 -5.83 -26.61 -33.20
N GLY A 88 -7.06 -26.08 -33.27
CA GLY A 88 -8.28 -26.89 -33.41
C GLY A 88 -8.73 -27.64 -32.15
N GLY A 89 -8.56 -27.07 -30.95
CA GLY A 89 -9.20 -27.51 -29.69
C GLY A 89 -8.83 -28.89 -29.12
N MET A 90 -8.42 -29.85 -29.95
CA MET A 90 -8.08 -31.23 -29.57
C MET A 90 -6.57 -31.50 -29.52
N ASN A 91 -5.75 -30.46 -29.71
CA ASN A 91 -4.30 -30.56 -29.67
C ASN A 91 -3.77 -30.26 -28.25
N GLU A 92 -2.68 -30.92 -27.81
CA GLU A 92 -1.97 -30.59 -26.56
C GLU A 92 -1.65 -29.09 -26.45
N VAL A 93 -1.39 -28.43 -27.59
CA VAL A 93 -1.20 -26.97 -27.67
C VAL A 93 -2.45 -26.19 -27.26
N ALA A 94 -3.64 -26.64 -27.66
CA ALA A 94 -4.92 -26.01 -27.31
C ALA A 94 -5.14 -26.04 -25.79
N PHE A 95 -4.81 -27.16 -25.15
CA PHE A 95 -4.90 -27.31 -23.70
C PHE A 95 -3.94 -26.35 -22.97
N ILE A 96 -2.66 -26.34 -23.35
CA ILE A 96 -1.65 -25.50 -22.69
C ILE A 96 -1.93 -24.01 -22.91
N THR A 97 -2.47 -23.63 -24.07
CA THR A 97 -2.85 -22.24 -24.36
C THR A 97 -4.08 -21.81 -23.58
N LEU A 98 -5.07 -22.69 -23.37
CA LEU A 98 -6.21 -22.41 -22.50
C LEU A 98 -5.78 -22.19 -21.04
N ASP A 99 -4.91 -23.04 -20.51
CA ASP A 99 -4.34 -22.85 -19.16
C ASP A 99 -3.59 -21.51 -19.05
N MET A 100 -2.82 -21.17 -20.09
CA MET A 100 -2.14 -19.88 -20.17
C MET A 100 -3.13 -18.71 -20.16
N TYR A 101 -4.23 -18.80 -20.89
CA TYR A 101 -5.30 -17.79 -20.90
C TYR A 101 -5.87 -17.56 -19.50
N GLN A 102 -6.36 -18.64 -18.87
CA GLN A 102 -6.97 -18.58 -17.54
C GLN A 102 -6.01 -18.02 -16.49
N THR A 103 -4.72 -18.37 -16.60
CA THR A 103 -3.69 -17.87 -15.71
C THR A 103 -3.45 -16.36 -15.90
N ILE A 104 -3.38 -15.87 -17.15
CA ILE A 104 -3.24 -14.43 -17.41
C ILE A 104 -4.44 -13.66 -16.88
N ASP A 105 -5.65 -14.16 -17.14
CA ASP A 105 -6.89 -13.52 -16.71
C ASP A 105 -6.97 -13.42 -15.18
N THR A 106 -6.70 -14.54 -14.49
CA THR A 106 -6.66 -14.60 -13.02
C THR A 106 -5.66 -13.60 -12.45
N VAL A 107 -4.41 -13.63 -12.92
CA VAL A 107 -3.34 -12.76 -12.41
C VAL A 107 -3.63 -11.29 -12.70
N LYS A 108 -4.21 -10.97 -13.86
CA LYS A 108 -4.61 -9.60 -14.21
C LYS A 108 -5.66 -9.08 -13.24
N HIS A 109 -6.71 -9.87 -12.96
CA HIS A 109 -7.73 -9.50 -11.98
C HIS A 109 -7.16 -9.35 -10.57
N GLU A 110 -6.20 -10.19 -10.15
CA GLU A 110 -5.50 -10.03 -8.87
C GLU A 110 -4.74 -8.69 -8.80
N VAL A 111 -3.96 -8.37 -9.82
CA VAL A 111 -3.16 -7.12 -9.87
C VAL A 111 -4.05 -5.89 -9.92
N GLU A 112 -5.14 -5.91 -10.70
CA GLU A 112 -6.12 -4.83 -10.77
C GLU A 112 -6.84 -4.63 -9.43
N ARG A 113 -7.22 -5.73 -8.76
CA ARG A 113 -7.83 -5.68 -7.43
C ARG A 113 -6.87 -5.09 -6.40
N ASP A 114 -5.62 -5.52 -6.39
CA ASP A 114 -4.61 -5.00 -5.45
C ASP A 114 -4.31 -3.51 -5.70
N ALA A 115 -4.25 -3.08 -6.96
CA ALA A 115 -4.12 -1.66 -7.31
C ALA A 115 -5.32 -0.85 -6.83
N THR A 116 -6.54 -1.36 -7.03
CA THR A 116 -7.78 -0.71 -6.58
C THR A 116 -7.83 -0.61 -5.05
N LEU A 117 -7.46 -1.68 -4.34
CA LEU A 117 -7.34 -1.66 -2.87
C LEU A 117 -6.28 -0.65 -2.40
N GLY A 118 -5.17 -0.52 -3.14
CA GLY A 118 -4.14 0.49 -2.88
C GLY A 118 -4.70 1.92 -2.96
N VAL A 119 -5.48 2.22 -4.01
CA VAL A 119 -6.12 3.53 -4.18
C VAL A 119 -7.13 3.81 -3.07
N VAL A 120 -8.00 2.85 -2.74
CA VAL A 120 -8.99 3.00 -1.67
C VAL A 120 -8.32 3.20 -0.31
N ARG A 121 -7.28 2.42 0.01
CA ARG A 121 -6.51 2.59 1.26
C ARG A 121 -5.86 3.97 1.34
N LYS A 122 -5.28 4.47 0.23
CA LYS A 122 -4.71 5.81 0.17
C LYS A 122 -5.78 6.87 0.43
N ALA A 123 -6.94 6.77 -0.23
CA ALA A 123 -8.03 7.72 -0.05
C ALA A 123 -8.57 7.76 1.39
N ILE A 124 -8.74 6.59 2.02
CA ILE A 124 -9.15 6.49 3.44
C ILE A 124 -8.10 7.15 4.33
N ARG A 125 -6.82 6.79 4.16
CA ARG A 125 -5.71 7.38 4.93
C ARG A 125 -5.67 8.90 4.81
N ASP A 126 -5.80 9.42 3.59
CA ASP A 126 -5.76 10.85 3.32
C ASP A 126 -6.96 11.58 3.96
N ALA A 127 -8.14 10.96 3.96
CA ALA A 127 -9.33 11.47 4.66
C ALA A 127 -9.14 11.46 6.18
N ASP A 128 -8.60 10.39 6.76
CA ASP A 128 -8.30 10.27 8.18
C ASP A 128 -7.32 11.36 8.64
N ILE A 129 -6.23 11.59 7.88
CA ILE A 129 -5.26 12.65 8.17
C ILE A 129 -5.94 14.01 8.24
N LYS A 130 -6.78 14.35 7.26
CA LYS A 130 -7.51 15.63 7.24
C LYS A 130 -8.47 15.75 8.42
N SER A 131 -9.23 14.69 8.72
CA SER A 131 -10.15 14.69 9.86
C SER A 131 -9.41 14.92 11.18
N ILE A 132 -8.33 14.17 11.42
CA ILE A 132 -7.54 14.28 12.66
C ILE A 132 -6.93 15.68 12.81
N ILE A 133 -6.39 16.24 11.73
CA ILE A 133 -5.82 17.60 11.72
C ILE A 133 -6.89 18.64 12.02
N LYS A 134 -8.07 18.51 11.42
CA LYS A 134 -9.20 19.41 11.66
C LYS A 134 -9.67 19.36 13.12
N ASP A 135 -9.90 18.16 13.64
CA ASP A 135 -10.35 17.97 15.02
C ASP A 135 -9.30 18.51 16.01
N TYR A 136 -8.01 18.29 15.72
CA TYR A 136 -6.95 18.80 16.58
C TYR A 136 -6.82 20.33 16.51
N LYS A 137 -6.99 20.93 15.33
CA LYS A 137 -7.07 22.39 15.18
C LYS A 137 -8.20 22.98 16.02
N GLU A 138 -9.39 22.39 15.97
CA GLU A 138 -10.55 22.84 16.74
C GLU A 138 -10.30 22.73 18.24
N HIS A 139 -9.69 21.63 18.69
CA HIS A 139 -9.28 21.47 20.08
C HIS A 139 -8.27 22.55 20.53
N LEU A 140 -7.22 22.80 19.74
CA LEU A 140 -6.24 23.84 20.04
C LEU A 140 -6.85 25.25 20.02
N LYS A 141 -7.81 25.51 19.12
CA LYS A 141 -8.56 26.77 19.10
C LYS A 141 -9.31 27.00 20.41
N GLY A 142 -10.04 25.99 20.90
CA GLY A 142 -10.74 26.08 22.19
C GLY A 142 -9.77 26.33 23.35
N LYS A 143 -8.56 25.75 23.32
CA LYS A 143 -7.53 26.02 24.32
C LYS A 143 -6.99 27.45 24.24
N LEU A 144 -6.80 28.00 23.05
CA LEU A 144 -6.40 29.40 22.89
C LEU A 144 -7.44 30.32 23.55
N GLU A 145 -8.72 30.08 23.30
CA GLU A 145 -9.82 30.86 23.87
C GLU A 145 -9.85 30.77 25.42
N GLN A 146 -9.61 29.57 25.98
CA GLN A 146 -9.51 29.35 27.43
C GLN A 146 -8.33 30.09 28.08
N GLU A 147 -7.22 30.23 27.37
CA GLU A 147 -6.03 30.98 27.82
C GLU A 147 -6.14 32.49 27.56
N GLY A 148 -7.32 32.96 27.15
CA GLY A 148 -7.59 34.38 26.88
C GLY A 148 -6.88 34.89 25.63
N LEU A 149 -6.70 34.02 24.62
CA LEU A 149 -6.10 34.35 23.33
C LEU A 149 -7.16 34.34 22.23
N LYS A 150 -7.10 35.31 21.32
CA LYS A 150 -7.99 35.40 20.16
C LYS A 150 -7.17 35.62 18.88
N LYS A 151 -7.70 35.11 17.77
CA LYS A 151 -7.13 35.35 16.44
C LYS A 151 -7.74 36.63 15.86
N THR A 152 -6.92 37.55 15.35
CA THR A 152 -7.37 38.78 14.70
C THR A 152 -7.75 38.50 13.24
N PRO A 153 -8.49 39.42 12.57
CA PRO A 153 -8.79 39.32 11.15
C PRO A 153 -7.55 39.20 10.26
N GLU A 154 -6.43 39.81 10.68
CA GLU A 154 -5.14 39.80 9.99
C GLU A 154 -4.40 38.45 10.16
N GLY A 155 -4.91 37.57 11.02
CA GLY A 155 -4.38 36.24 11.26
C GLY A 155 -3.44 36.13 12.46
N ASP A 156 -3.13 37.24 13.13
CA ASP A 156 -2.30 37.28 14.33
C ASP A 156 -3.05 36.72 15.55
N ILE A 157 -2.32 36.14 16.50
CA ILE A 157 -2.87 35.77 17.80
C ILE A 157 -2.51 36.88 18.79
N VAL A 158 -3.50 37.36 19.54
CA VAL A 158 -3.35 38.39 20.57
C VAL A 158 -4.05 37.97 21.86
N THR A 159 -3.64 38.53 22.99
CA THR A 159 -4.41 38.39 24.23
C THR A 159 -5.75 39.14 24.14
N LEU A 160 -6.72 38.81 25.00
CA LEU A 160 -8.00 39.52 25.08
C LEU A 160 -7.83 41.03 25.33
N ASN A 161 -6.78 41.41 26.05
CA ASN A 161 -6.39 42.79 26.36
C ASN A 161 -5.55 43.46 25.24
N ASN A 162 -5.36 42.79 24.10
CA ASN A 162 -4.54 43.22 22.96
C ASN A 162 -3.04 43.43 23.29
N GLU A 163 -2.53 42.81 24.35
CA GLU A 163 -1.09 42.75 24.65
C GLU A 163 -0.39 41.69 23.78
N LYS A 164 0.84 41.98 23.34
CA LYS A 164 1.70 41.07 22.55
C LYS A 164 2.70 40.26 23.39
N VAL A 165 2.61 40.34 24.72
CA VAL A 165 3.50 39.59 25.61
C VAL A 165 2.82 38.28 25.99
N PHE A 166 3.36 37.17 25.50
CA PHE A 166 2.85 35.84 25.81
C PHE A 166 3.69 35.18 26.89
N THR A 167 3.04 34.47 27.80
CA THR A 167 3.75 33.56 28.69
C THR A 167 4.42 32.44 27.88
N PRO A 168 5.49 31.80 28.40
CA PRO A 168 6.10 30.65 27.74
C PRO A 168 5.11 29.50 27.46
N LYS A 169 4.06 29.35 28.27
CA LYS A 169 3.00 28.34 28.07
C LYS A 169 2.12 28.71 26.86
N GLN A 170 1.69 29.97 26.80
CA GLN A 170 0.89 30.49 25.68
C GLN A 170 1.66 30.45 24.36
N GLN A 171 2.94 30.83 24.36
CA GLN A 171 3.77 30.77 23.14
C GLN A 171 3.86 29.34 22.59
N LYS A 172 4.03 28.33 23.46
CA LYS A 172 4.03 26.93 23.04
C LYS A 172 2.69 26.53 22.43
N LEU A 173 1.57 26.91 23.04
CA LEU A 173 0.23 26.63 22.51
C LEU A 173 0.02 27.29 21.14
N ILE A 174 0.43 28.55 20.98
CA ILE A 174 0.42 29.30 19.72
C ILE A 174 1.22 28.56 18.64
N ASN A 175 2.44 28.11 18.97
CA ASN A 175 3.29 27.38 18.02
C ASN A 175 2.61 26.10 17.51
N ARG A 176 1.98 25.32 18.41
CA ARG A 176 1.24 24.10 18.03
C ARG A 176 0.03 24.43 17.17
N TYR A 177 -0.75 25.43 17.56
CA TYR A 177 -1.91 25.86 16.79
C TYR A 177 -1.53 26.33 15.38
N ASN A 178 -0.48 27.16 15.25
CA ASN A 178 -0.03 27.65 13.95
C ASN A 178 0.46 26.52 13.05
N ALA A 179 1.21 25.55 13.60
CA ALA A 179 1.65 24.39 12.85
C ALA A 179 0.47 23.58 12.28
N ILE A 180 -0.52 23.27 13.12
CA ILE A 180 -1.68 22.47 12.71
C ILE A 180 -2.64 23.27 11.81
N SER A 181 -2.88 24.55 12.12
CA SER A 181 -3.74 25.42 11.32
C SER A 181 -3.17 25.66 9.93
N GLY A 182 -1.85 25.78 9.80
CA GLY A 182 -1.17 25.91 8.50
C GLY A 182 -1.37 24.66 7.63
N VAL A 183 -1.19 23.47 8.22
CA VAL A 183 -1.43 22.21 7.50
C VAL A 183 -2.90 22.04 7.13
N ASN A 184 -3.83 22.37 8.04
CA ASN A 184 -5.26 22.28 7.76
C ASN A 184 -5.66 23.16 6.56
N ALA A 185 -5.17 24.41 6.51
CA ALA A 185 -5.47 25.32 5.42
C ALA A 185 -4.89 24.82 4.08
N ASP A 186 -3.69 24.25 4.10
CA ASP A 186 -3.07 23.66 2.91
C ASP A 186 -3.84 22.40 2.41
N PHE A 187 -4.46 21.64 3.31
CA PHE A 187 -5.10 20.36 2.95
C PHE A 187 -6.57 20.49 2.56
N GLU A 188 -7.26 21.56 2.98
CA GLU A 188 -8.71 21.73 2.85
C GLU A 188 -9.21 21.66 1.40
N SER A 189 -8.44 22.19 0.45
CA SER A 189 -8.77 22.20 -0.98
C SER A 189 -8.23 21.00 -1.76
N LYS A 190 -7.36 20.17 -1.16
CA LYS A 190 -6.70 19.07 -1.86
C LYS A 190 -7.58 17.83 -1.87
N LYS A 191 -7.73 17.17 -3.02
CA LYS A 191 -8.46 15.89 -3.10
C LYS A 191 -7.63 14.75 -2.49
N GLU A 192 -6.36 14.66 -2.87
CA GLU A 192 -5.40 13.65 -2.39
C GLU A 192 -4.17 14.32 -1.78
N LEU A 193 -3.46 13.61 -0.90
CA LEU A 193 -2.21 14.06 -0.30
C LEU A 193 -1.03 13.40 -1.01
N SER A 194 -0.06 14.18 -1.48
CA SER A 194 1.22 13.67 -1.97
C SER A 194 2.20 13.49 -0.82
N GLU A 195 3.35 12.88 -1.10
CA GLU A 195 4.42 12.72 -0.11
C GLU A 195 4.92 14.07 0.46
N VAL A 196 4.78 15.16 -0.29
CA VAL A 196 5.10 16.52 0.21
C VAL A 196 4.14 16.92 1.32
N GLU A 197 2.83 16.75 1.12
CA GLU A 197 1.83 17.02 2.16
C GLU A 197 2.04 16.10 3.37
N ILE A 198 2.30 14.81 3.16
CA ILE A 198 2.58 13.87 4.25
C ILE A 198 3.82 14.31 5.05
N SER A 199 4.86 14.81 4.37
CA SER A 199 6.07 15.37 5.02
C SER A 199 5.75 16.64 5.81
N THR A 200 4.91 17.53 5.27
CA THR A 200 4.43 18.73 5.98
C THR A 200 3.65 18.37 7.25
N ALA A 201 2.75 17.38 7.18
CA ALA A 201 2.03 16.88 8.35
C ALA A 201 2.97 16.29 9.41
N LYS A 202 4.01 15.54 8.99
CA LYS A 202 5.04 15.01 9.90
C LYS A 202 5.83 16.12 10.60
N LYS A 203 6.19 17.18 9.87
CA LYS A 203 6.87 18.35 10.45
C LYS A 203 5.99 19.06 11.47
N ALA A 204 4.71 19.27 11.16
CA ALA A 204 3.78 19.89 12.11
C ALA A 204 3.56 19.04 13.38
N LEU A 205 3.47 17.71 13.22
CA LEU A 205 3.44 16.78 14.35
C LEU A 205 4.70 16.92 15.22
N GLN A 206 5.87 17.00 14.60
CA GLN A 206 7.14 17.18 15.31
C GLN A 206 7.17 18.51 16.09
N THR A 207 6.76 19.62 15.45
CA THR A 207 6.62 20.91 16.13
C THR A 207 5.67 20.82 17.32
N CYS A 208 4.58 20.06 17.21
CA CYS A 208 3.66 19.84 18.32
C CYS A 208 4.33 19.14 19.50
N LEU A 209 5.09 18.07 19.25
CA LEU A 209 5.78 17.30 20.28
C LEU A 209 6.88 18.12 20.97
N GLU A 210 7.66 18.89 20.21
CA GLU A 210 8.71 19.78 20.73
C GLU A 210 8.16 20.89 21.63
N ASN A 211 6.95 21.36 21.33
CA ASN A 211 6.25 22.36 22.13
C ASN A 211 5.51 21.77 23.35
N LYS A 212 5.81 20.52 23.74
CA LYS A 212 5.33 19.86 24.97
C LYS A 212 3.80 19.92 25.11
N PRO A 213 3.06 19.12 24.32
CA PRO A 213 1.60 19.12 24.34
C PRO A 213 1.08 18.58 25.68
N GLU A 214 -0.10 19.04 26.09
CA GLU A 214 -0.71 18.56 27.33
C GLU A 214 -1.36 17.19 27.14
N TRP A 215 -1.73 16.55 28.25
CA TRP A 215 -2.31 15.20 28.24
C TRP A 215 -3.60 15.11 27.41
N SER A 216 -4.41 16.17 27.39
CA SER A 216 -5.64 16.26 26.59
C SER A 216 -5.40 16.23 25.07
N GLU A 217 -4.19 16.54 24.61
CA GLU A 217 -3.83 16.56 23.19
C GLU A 217 -3.34 15.19 22.69
N ARG A 218 -3.00 14.27 23.61
CA ARG A 218 -2.44 12.95 23.30
C ARG A 218 -3.31 12.12 22.34
N PRO A 219 -4.65 12.05 22.45
CA PRO A 219 -5.46 11.25 21.54
C PRO A 219 -5.30 11.66 20.06
N PHE A 220 -5.18 12.96 19.79
CA PHE A 220 -5.02 13.49 18.44
C PHE A 220 -3.64 13.16 17.88
N LEU A 221 -2.60 13.41 18.67
CA LEU A 221 -1.21 13.16 18.29
C LEU A 221 -0.95 11.67 18.04
N GLN A 222 -1.56 10.80 18.84
CA GLN A 222 -1.48 9.36 18.65
C GLN A 222 -2.16 8.92 17.36
N LYS A 223 -3.42 9.33 17.13
CA LYS A 223 -4.13 9.04 15.86
C LYS A 223 -3.33 9.52 14.65
N LEU A 224 -2.81 10.75 14.69
CA LEU A 224 -2.04 11.32 13.60
C LEU A 224 -0.73 10.55 13.36
N THR A 225 -0.02 10.18 14.42
CA THR A 225 1.18 9.34 14.35
C THR A 225 0.89 7.97 13.74
N ASP A 226 -0.25 7.38 14.08
CA ASP A 226 -0.64 6.05 13.65
C ASP A 226 -0.94 6.01 12.15
N VAL A 227 -1.72 6.99 11.67
CA VAL A 227 -2.06 7.09 10.25
C VAL A 227 -0.84 7.50 9.40
N LEU A 228 0.02 8.40 9.89
CA LEU A 228 1.26 8.81 9.20
C LEU A 228 2.34 7.71 9.17
N SER A 229 2.24 6.71 10.05
CA SER A 229 3.12 5.53 10.06
C SER A 229 2.52 4.31 9.37
N ILE A 230 1.36 4.46 8.69
CA ILE A 230 0.64 3.37 8.02
C ILE A 230 0.36 2.22 9.02
N GLY A 231 0.09 2.56 10.28
CA GLY A 231 -0.21 1.56 11.31
C GLY A 231 0.99 0.78 11.85
N PHE A 232 2.24 1.06 11.42
CA PHE A 232 3.41 0.36 11.94
C PHE A 232 3.62 0.57 13.45
N LYS A 233 3.40 1.80 13.95
CA LYS A 233 3.53 2.10 15.39
C LYS A 233 2.44 1.44 16.26
N PRO A 234 1.15 1.42 15.87
CA PRO A 234 0.13 0.61 16.52
C PRO A 234 0.48 -0.88 16.58
N LEU A 235 0.93 -1.46 15.46
CA LEU A 235 1.35 -2.86 15.42
C LEU A 235 2.51 -3.09 16.40
N TYR A 236 3.54 -2.25 16.35
CA TYR A 236 4.66 -2.32 17.30
C TYR A 236 4.16 -2.23 18.76
N ARG A 237 3.30 -1.27 19.11
CA ARG A 237 2.73 -1.20 20.47
C ARG A 237 1.91 -2.45 20.82
N ALA A 238 1.14 -3.02 19.89
CA ALA A 238 0.33 -4.21 20.15
C ALA A 238 1.19 -5.48 20.35
N PHE A 239 2.26 -5.64 19.58
CA PHE A 239 3.18 -6.79 19.69
C PHE A 239 4.11 -6.66 20.90
N PHE A 240 4.70 -5.48 21.11
CA PHE A 240 5.74 -5.28 22.13
C PHE A 240 5.21 -4.83 23.50
N SER A 241 3.95 -4.39 23.63
CA SER A 241 3.34 -4.15 24.95
C SER A 241 3.10 -5.44 25.75
N LYS A 242 3.13 -6.60 25.09
CA LYS A 242 3.12 -7.90 25.75
C LYS A 242 4.51 -8.30 26.25
N GLU A 243 5.58 -7.98 25.50
CA GLU A 243 6.96 -8.20 25.96
C GLU A 243 7.26 -7.39 27.22
N SER A 244 6.95 -6.09 27.23
CA SER A 244 7.20 -5.25 28.42
C SER A 244 6.39 -5.71 29.64
N LYS A 245 5.18 -6.25 29.44
CA LYS A 245 4.39 -6.86 30.53
C LYS A 245 4.95 -8.21 30.99
N MET A 246 5.50 -9.02 30.08
CA MET A 246 6.14 -10.28 30.43
C MET A 246 7.47 -10.05 31.13
N GLU A 247 8.24 -9.04 30.72
CA GLU A 247 9.49 -8.61 31.34
C GLU A 247 9.24 -8.12 32.78
N GLU A 248 8.23 -7.26 32.99
CA GLU A 248 7.78 -6.87 34.35
C GLU A 248 7.28 -8.05 35.19
N GLN A 249 6.67 -9.07 34.58
CA GLN A 249 6.22 -10.28 35.28
C GLN A 249 7.39 -11.21 35.64
N LEU A 250 8.38 -11.34 34.75
CA LEU A 250 9.61 -12.09 34.98
C LEU A 250 10.46 -11.43 36.07
N ASP A 251 10.61 -10.10 36.04
CA ASP A 251 11.33 -9.36 37.09
C ASP A 251 10.64 -9.49 38.45
N LYS A 252 9.30 -9.42 38.50
CA LYS A 252 8.56 -9.67 39.75
C LYS A 252 8.72 -11.10 40.26
N GLN A 253 8.70 -12.10 39.38
CA GLN A 253 8.90 -13.50 39.78
C GLN A 253 10.34 -13.76 40.25
N LEU A 254 11.32 -13.11 39.63
CA LEU A 254 12.73 -13.18 40.04
C LEU A 254 12.94 -12.50 41.41
N ASP A 255 12.33 -11.33 41.65
CA ASP A 255 12.36 -10.62 42.94
C ASP A 255 11.62 -11.37 44.07
N GLU A 256 10.53 -12.07 43.76
CA GLU A 256 9.81 -12.90 44.73
C GLU A 256 10.57 -14.20 45.04
N SER A 257 11.24 -14.79 44.04
CA SER A 257 12.08 -15.99 44.25
C SER A 257 13.31 -15.71 45.11
N THR A 258 13.86 -14.50 45.07
CA THR A 258 14.99 -14.07 45.91
C THR A 258 14.57 -13.69 47.34
N LYS A 259 13.29 -13.35 47.58
CA LYS A 259 12.75 -13.08 48.93
C LYS A 259 12.33 -14.32 49.71
N HIS A 260 12.15 -15.46 49.06
CA HIS A 260 11.75 -16.72 49.69
C HIS A 260 12.83 -17.82 49.62
N GLY A 261 14.02 -17.48 49.16
CA GLY A 261 15.20 -18.34 49.13
C GLY A 261 16.33 -17.82 50.01
N LEU A 262 16.09 -17.68 51.32
CA LEU A 262 17.08 -17.68 52.41
C LEU A 262 16.41 -18.20 53.68
#